data_AF-A0A842XLI3-F1
#
_entry.id   AF-A0A842XLI3-F1
#
_cell.length_a   1.000
_cell.length_b   1.000
_cell.length_c   1.000
_cell.angle_alpha   90.00
_cell.angle_beta   90.00
_cell.angle_gamma   90.00
#
_symmetry.space_group_name_H-M   'P 1'
#
loop_
_entity.id
_entity.type
_entity.pdbx_description
1 polymer ?
#
loop_
_entity_poly.entity_id
_entity_poly.type
_entity_poly.pdbx_seq_one_letter_code
_entity_poly.pdbx_strand_id
1 'polypeptide(L)' 'MRLGDVEEGTKKSLTVRFEERRGKLEIIADILAVADKGVKKTEMVYKANVNFKRLEEYLTFLVEKGLL' A
#
# COMPACT_ATOMS: atom_id res chain seq x y z
N MET A 1 -29.90 13.66 31.82
CA MET A 1 -29.34 13.50 30.45
C MET A 1 -27.85 13.78 30.53
N ARG A 2 -27.02 12.93 29.92
CA ARG A 2 -25.59 12.74 30.20
C ARG A 2 -24.71 13.80 29.51
N LEU A 3 -23.65 14.24 30.19
CA LEU A 3 -22.52 14.97 29.63
C LEU A 3 -21.66 13.97 28.84
N GLY A 4 -22.00 13.70 27.57
CA GLY A 4 -21.26 12.74 26.75
C GLY A 4 -21.32 12.99 25.24
N ASP A 5 -22.11 13.95 24.77
CA ASP A 5 -22.45 14.05 23.34
C ASP A 5 -21.65 15.14 22.58
N VAL A 6 -20.43 15.49 23.01
CA VAL A 6 -19.64 16.60 22.41
C VAL A 6 -18.31 16.16 21.77
N GLU A 7 -18.05 14.85 21.56
CA GLU A 7 -16.73 14.42 21.04
C GLU A 7 -16.72 13.51 19.78
N GLU A 8 -17.85 13.18 19.15
CA GLU A 8 -17.85 12.25 18.00
C GLU A 8 -18.21 12.86 16.63
N GLY A 9 -18.46 14.17 16.56
CA GLY A 9 -18.94 14.82 15.32
C GLY A 9 -17.88 15.18 14.28
N THR A 10 -16.59 15.23 14.62
CA THR A 10 -15.57 15.85 13.75
C THR A 10 -14.60 14.87 13.07
N LYS A 11 -14.45 13.64 13.59
CA LYS A 11 -13.46 12.68 13.03
C LYS A 11 -13.99 11.87 11.86
N LYS A 12 -15.32 11.72 11.72
CA LYS A 12 -15.93 10.82 10.73
C LYS A 12 -16.03 11.42 9.32
N SER A 13 -15.94 12.75 9.17
CA SER A 13 -16.04 13.40 7.85
C SER A 13 -14.69 13.58 7.15
N LEU A 14 -13.57 13.55 7.87
CA LEU A 14 -12.23 13.67 7.28
C LEU A 14 -11.72 12.33 6.73
N THR A 15 -12.14 11.20 7.32
CA THR A 15 -11.66 9.86 6.90
C THR A 15 -12.34 9.32 5.64
N VAL A 16 -13.47 9.89 5.21
CA VAL A 16 -14.27 9.37 4.08
C VAL A 16 -13.85 9.96 2.73
N ARG A 17 -13.05 11.04 2.72
CA ARG A 17 -12.55 11.67 1.46
C ARG A 17 -11.17 11.19 1.02
N PHE A 18 -10.50 10.43 1.87
CA PHE A 18 -9.25 9.76 1.59
C PHE A 18 -9.53 8.27 1.48
N GLU A 19 -10.33 7.87 0.49
CA GLU A 19 -10.22 6.51 -0.02
C GLU A 19 -8.88 6.47 -0.77
N GLU A 20 -7.79 6.40 0.00
CA GLU A 20 -6.44 6.69 -0.46
C GLU A 20 -6.05 5.64 -1.48
N ARG A 21 -6.10 6.03 -2.76
CA ARG A 21 -5.39 5.30 -3.79
C ARG A 21 -3.97 5.11 -3.29
N ARG A 22 -3.58 3.85 -3.07
CA ARG A 22 -2.22 3.50 -2.62
C ARG A 22 -1.16 4.32 -3.34
N GLY A 23 -0.29 4.94 -2.56
CA GLY A 23 0.85 5.68 -3.04
C GLY A 23 1.91 4.77 -3.64
N LYS A 24 2.77 5.32 -4.50
CA LYS A 24 3.91 4.59 -5.09
C LYS A 24 4.85 4.02 -4.02
N LEU A 25 5.05 4.75 -2.92
CA LEU A 25 5.91 4.31 -1.82
C LEU A 25 5.36 3.08 -1.11
N GLU A 26 4.04 3.03 -0.85
CA GLU A 26 3.41 1.86 -0.25
C GLU A 26 3.54 0.63 -1.16
N ILE A 27 3.45 0.82 -2.48
CA ILE A 27 3.70 -0.25 -3.46
C ILE A 27 5.14 -0.75 -3.40
N ILE A 28 6.12 0.14 -3.37
CA ILE A 28 7.52 -0.24 -3.27
C ILE A 28 7.80 -0.97 -1.95
N ALA A 29 7.29 -0.47 -0.82
CA ALA A 29 7.46 -1.09 0.49
C ALA A 29 6.91 -2.53 0.53
N ASP A 30 5.71 -2.75 -0.02
CA ASP A 30 5.11 -4.09 -0.10
C ASP A 30 5.95 -5.02 -0.98
N ILE A 31 6.41 -4.55 -2.14
CA ILE A 31 7.24 -5.35 -3.06
C ILE A 31 8.54 -5.79 -2.37
N LEU A 32 9.22 -4.86 -1.68
CA LEU A 32 10.45 -5.15 -0.95
C LEU A 32 10.22 -6.12 0.22
N ALA A 33 9.16 -5.90 1.01
CA ALA A 33 8.81 -6.78 2.13
C ALA A 33 8.46 -8.21 1.67
N VAL A 34 7.93 -8.34 0.46
CA VAL A 34 7.60 -9.64 -0.13
C VAL A 34 8.84 -10.30 -0.76
N ALA A 35 9.72 -9.51 -1.38
CA ALA A 35 10.97 -9.99 -1.98
C ALA A 35 11.96 -10.53 -0.93
N ASP A 36 12.05 -9.90 0.24
CA ASP A 36 12.87 -10.34 1.37
C ASP A 36 12.57 -11.79 1.80
N LYS A 37 11.31 -12.24 1.61
CA LYS A 37 10.85 -13.59 1.93
C LYS A 37 11.14 -14.63 0.83
N GLY A 38 11.78 -14.24 -0.28
CA GLY A 38 12.15 -15.12 -1.38
C GLY A 38 10.95 -15.76 -2.11
N VAL A 39 9.83 -15.05 -2.21
CA VAL A 39 8.60 -15.61 -2.82
C VAL A 39 8.59 -15.52 -4.34
N LYS A 40 7.75 -16.34 -4.99
CA LYS A 40 7.57 -16.34 -6.44
C LYS A 40 6.85 -15.07 -6.92
N LYS A 41 7.14 -14.64 -8.15
CA LYS A 41 6.53 -13.45 -8.81
C LYS A 41 5.00 -13.47 -8.80
N THR A 42 4.38 -14.64 -8.92
CA THR A 42 2.93 -14.82 -8.81
C THR A 42 2.39 -14.51 -7.41
N GLU A 43 3.08 -14.91 -6.35
CA GLU A 43 2.69 -14.55 -4.97
C GLU A 43 2.88 -13.06 -4.67
N MET A 44 3.86 -12.43 -5.32
CA MET A 44 4.14 -11.01 -5.16
C MET A 44 3.02 -10.12 -5.72
N VAL A 45 2.40 -10.51 -6.84
CA VAL A 45 1.22 -9.81 -7.40
C VAL A 45 0.06 -9.79 -6.40
N TYR A 46 -0.25 -10.94 -5.80
CA TYR A 46 -1.34 -11.05 -4.83
C TYR A 46 -1.04 -10.32 -3.53
N LYS A 47 0.21 -10.35 -3.06
CA LYS A 47 0.60 -9.70 -1.79
C LYS A 47 0.76 -8.19 -1.91
N ALA A 48 1.28 -7.70 -3.03
CA ALA A 48 1.48 -6.26 -3.24
C ALA A 48 0.22 -5.56 -3.78
N ASN A 49 -0.90 -6.27 -4.00
CA ASN A 49 -2.17 -5.73 -4.50
C ASN A 49 -2.01 -4.82 -5.73
N VAL A 50 -1.15 -5.22 -6.66
CA VAL A 50 -0.88 -4.54 -7.93
C VAL A 50 -1.12 -5.48 -9.10
N ASN A 51 -1.44 -4.94 -10.27
CA ASN A 51 -1.50 -5.77 -11.48
C ASN A 51 -0.10 -6.18 -11.95
N PHE A 52 -0.02 -7.25 -12.76
CA PHE A 52 1.24 -7.78 -13.29
C PHE A 52 2.10 -6.73 -13.98
N LYS A 53 1.51 -5.88 -14.84
CA LYS A 53 2.24 -4.85 -15.57
C LYS A 53 2.92 -3.85 -14.63
N ARG A 54 2.18 -3.34 -13.64
CA ARG A 54 2.73 -2.43 -12.63
C ARG A 54 3.81 -3.11 -11.80
N LEU A 55 3.61 -4.37 -11.42
CA LEU A 55 4.63 -5.10 -10.69
C LEU A 55 5.93 -5.19 -11.49
N GLU A 56 5.87 -5.47 -12.79
CA GLU A 56 7.05 -5.50 -13.65
C GLU A 56 7.75 -4.14 -13.76
N GLU A 57 6.99 -3.06 -13.89
CA GLU A 57 7.53 -1.70 -13.89
C GLU A 57 8.29 -1.39 -12.57
N TYR A 58 7.70 -1.74 -11.42
CA TYR A 58 8.35 -1.55 -10.12
C TYR A 58 9.55 -2.46 -9.92
N LEU A 59 9.47 -3.74 -10.32
CA LEU A 59 10.60 -4.66 -10.22
C LEU A 59 11.77 -4.20 -11.08
N THR A 60 11.50 -3.78 -12.32
CA THR A 60 12.53 -3.24 -13.21
C THR A 60 13.18 -2.02 -12.58
N PHE A 61 12.37 -1.08 -12.10
CA PHE A 61 12.85 0.12 -11.40
C PHE A 61 13.72 -0.22 -10.18
N LEU A 62 13.31 -1.20 -9.35
CA LEU A 62 14.05 -1.57 -8.14
C LEU A 62 15.40 -2.23 -8.47
N VAL A 63 15.44 -3.12 -9.46
CA VAL A 63 16.68 -3.76 -9.94
C VAL A 63 17.62 -2.73 -10.56
N GLU A 64 17.10 -1.82 -11.40
CA GLU A 64 17.91 -0.72 -11.99
C GLU A 64 18.50 0.21 -10.93
N LYS A 65 17.86 0.32 -9.76
CA LYS A 65 18.35 1.10 -8.62
C LYS A 65 19.22 0.31 -7.66
N GLY A 66 19.42 -0.99 -7.86
CA GLY A 66 20.18 -1.86 -6.96
C GLY A 66 19.50 -2.04 -5.59
N LEU A 67 18.18 -1.91 -5.54
CA LEU A 67 17.35 -2.11 -4.34
C LEU A 67 16.80 -3.54 -4.25
N LEU A 68 16.90 -4.30 -5.35
CA LEU A 68 16.61 -5.73 -5.48
C LEU A 68 17.73 -6.38 -6.27
#